data_AF-M1B7B8-F1
#
_entry.id   AF-M1B7B8-F1
#
_cell.length_a   1.000
_cell.length_b   1.000
_cell.length_c   1.000
_cell.angle_alpha   90.00
_cell.angle_beta   90.00
_cell.angle_gamma   90.00
#
_symmetry.space_group_name_H-M   'P 1'
#
loop_
_entity.id
_entity.type
_entity.pdbx_description
1 polymer ?
#
loop_
_entity_poly.entity_id
_entity_poly.type
_entity_poly.pdbx_seq_one_letter_code
_entity_poly.pdbx_strand_id
1 'polypeptide(L)'
;MGLCESNPVAYTPKMVSIGPYHKKNPQLRPMEKYKLLYLRLFLQRNEALDMKICISELEELKEKALKCYDDIEDLVHIFSCHGQNSVEKPKYDITRQKAMPNATELSEAGVSFVKVGYCYKENNGGDTTILFDITFENGLMKIPYFEVFGYTKTFLRNLIAYEQQSSDVLPTYFSDYVTFMDHLINSEKDVNLLR
;
A
#
# COMPACT_ATOMS: atom_id res chain seq x y z
N MET A 1 14.81 -31.35 6.66
CA MET A 1 13.52 -30.65 6.69
C MET A 1 13.79 -29.18 6.41
N GLY A 2 13.30 -28.64 5.30
CA GLY A 2 13.60 -27.26 4.90
C GLY A 2 12.94 -26.24 5.82
N LEU A 3 13.45 -25.00 5.86
CA LEU A 3 12.88 -23.92 6.69
C LEU A 3 11.37 -23.72 6.47
N CYS A 4 10.89 -23.92 5.23
CA CYS A 4 9.48 -23.84 4.85
C CYS A 4 8.60 -24.91 5.54
N GLU A 5 9.13 -26.11 5.77
CA GLU A 5 8.40 -27.22 6.41
C GLU A 5 8.30 -27.05 7.93
N SER A 6 9.29 -26.39 8.54
CA SER A 6 9.32 -26.14 9.98
C SER A 6 8.38 -25.02 10.44
N ASN A 7 8.04 -24.07 9.56
CA ASN A 7 7.12 -22.98 9.86
C ASN A 7 6.42 -22.45 8.59
N PRO A 8 5.44 -23.18 8.03
CA PRO A 8 4.76 -22.79 6.80
C PRO A 8 3.99 -21.46 6.92
N VAL A 9 3.63 -21.05 8.14
CA VAL A 9 2.91 -19.80 8.41
C VAL A 9 3.80 -18.57 8.21
N ALA A 10 5.12 -18.68 8.40
CA ALA A 10 6.05 -17.57 8.21
C ALA A 10 6.22 -17.18 6.73
N TYR A 11 6.02 -18.14 5.82
CA TYR A 11 6.24 -17.97 4.38
C TYR A 11 4.94 -17.76 3.59
N THR A 12 3.78 -17.85 4.25
CA THR A 12 2.49 -17.56 3.63
C THR A 12 2.26 -16.04 3.63
N PRO A 13 2.18 -15.38 2.45
CA PRO A 13 1.87 -13.96 2.39
C PRO A 13 0.51 -13.70 3.05
N LYS A 14 0.47 -12.71 3.92
CA LYS A 14 -0.75 -12.35 4.67
C LYS A 14 -1.58 -11.27 4.01
N MET A 15 -1.04 -10.60 2.99
CA MET A 15 -1.70 -9.44 2.39
C MET A 15 -1.60 -9.39 0.87
N VAL A 16 -0.39 -9.44 0.31
CA VAL A 16 -0.20 -9.38 -1.14
C VAL A 16 0.14 -10.76 -1.69
N SER A 17 -0.58 -11.21 -2.72
CA SER A 17 -0.17 -12.42 -3.44
C SER A 17 1.14 -12.13 -4.16
N ILE A 18 2.19 -12.89 -3.84
CA ILE A 18 3.45 -12.86 -4.59
C ILE A 18 3.40 -13.99 -5.61
N GLY A 19 3.41 -13.61 -6.90
CA GLY A 19 3.34 -14.55 -8.02
C GLY A 19 2.04 -15.38 -8.07
N PRO A 20 2.03 -16.46 -8.88
CA PRO A 20 0.85 -17.30 -9.08
C PRO A 20 0.51 -18.18 -7.87
N TYR A 21 1.49 -18.44 -6.98
CA TYR A 21 1.38 -19.37 -5.86
C TYR A 21 0.29 -19.01 -4.85
N HIS A 22 0.03 -17.72 -4.66
CA HIS A 22 -0.91 -17.23 -3.66
C HIS A 22 -2.18 -16.61 -4.26
N LYS A 23 -2.31 -16.66 -5.59
CA LYS A 23 -3.39 -16.02 -6.35
C LYS A 23 -4.78 -16.52 -5.96
N LYS A 24 -4.88 -17.79 -5.53
CA LYS A 24 -6.14 -18.42 -5.14
C LYS A 24 -6.54 -18.17 -3.68
N ASN A 25 -5.69 -17.53 -2.87
CA ASN A 25 -5.98 -17.28 -1.46
C ASN A 25 -7.01 -16.13 -1.32
N PRO A 26 -8.22 -16.38 -0.80
CA PRO A 26 -9.26 -15.36 -0.65
C PRO A 26 -8.83 -14.18 0.22
N GLN A 27 -7.98 -14.43 1.23
CA GLN A 27 -7.49 -13.39 2.15
C GLN A 27 -6.62 -12.32 1.45
N LEU A 28 -6.08 -12.63 0.27
CA LEU A 28 -5.17 -11.75 -0.48
C LEU A 28 -5.88 -11.01 -1.62
N ARG A 29 -7.12 -11.39 -1.93
CA ARG A 29 -7.89 -10.79 -3.04
C ARG A 29 -8.11 -9.28 -2.90
N PRO A 30 -8.33 -8.70 -1.70
CA PRO A 30 -8.51 -7.26 -1.61
C PRO A 30 -7.30 -6.47 -2.15
N MET A 31 -6.08 -7.05 -2.10
CA MET A 31 -4.88 -6.41 -2.64
C MET A 31 -4.79 -6.40 -4.17
N GLU A 32 -5.53 -7.24 -4.90
CA GLU A 32 -5.49 -7.24 -6.36
C GLU A 32 -6.03 -5.92 -6.95
N LYS A 33 -7.01 -5.29 -6.27
CA LYS A 33 -7.50 -3.95 -6.61
C LYS A 33 -6.40 -2.90 -6.53
N TYR A 34 -5.61 -2.92 -5.46
CA TYR A 34 -4.53 -1.96 -5.25
C TYR A 34 -3.36 -2.21 -6.21
N LYS A 35 -3.03 -3.47 -6.53
CA LYS A 35 -2.04 -3.77 -7.59
C LYS A 35 -2.42 -3.14 -8.93
N LEU A 36 -3.69 -3.25 -9.32
CA LEU A 36 -4.19 -2.63 -10.56
C LEU A 36 -4.20 -1.10 -10.49
N LEU A 37 -4.55 -0.53 -9.34
CA LEU A 37 -4.45 0.91 -9.11
C LEU A 37 -3.01 1.39 -9.28
N TYR A 38 -2.04 0.74 -8.62
CA TYR A 38 -0.63 1.06 -8.75
C TYR A 38 -0.12 0.93 -10.18
N LEU A 39 -0.50 -0.13 -10.90
CA LEU A 39 -0.15 -0.30 -12.30
C LEU A 39 -0.71 0.84 -13.16
N ARG A 40 -1.99 1.20 -12.97
CA ARG A 40 -2.62 2.31 -13.69
C ARG A 40 -1.88 3.63 -13.43
N LEU A 41 -1.57 3.92 -12.17
CA LEU A 41 -0.87 5.14 -11.78
C LEU A 41 0.55 5.18 -12.34
N PHE A 42 1.26 4.04 -12.32
CA PHE A 42 2.60 3.92 -12.90
C PHE A 42 2.61 4.23 -14.40
N LEU A 43 1.63 3.70 -15.15
CA LEU A 43 1.48 3.96 -16.59
C LEU A 43 1.06 5.41 -16.87
N GLN A 44 0.14 5.98 -16.08
CA GLN A 44 -0.30 7.37 -16.25
C GLN A 44 0.84 8.38 -16.05
N ARG A 45 1.79 8.07 -15.18
CA ARG A 45 2.92 8.95 -14.87
C ARG A 45 4.04 8.88 -15.89
N ASN A 46 4.12 7.78 -16.62
CA ASN A 46 5.12 7.58 -17.66
C ASN A 46 4.43 7.56 -19.01
N GLU A 47 4.16 8.73 -19.60
CA GLU A 47 3.48 8.85 -20.90
C GLU A 47 4.18 8.06 -22.03
N ALA A 48 5.48 7.79 -21.89
CA ALA A 48 6.26 6.99 -22.82
C ALA A 48 6.12 5.46 -22.61
N LEU A 49 5.56 5.02 -21.48
CA LEU A 49 5.41 3.60 -21.12
C LEU A 49 3.96 3.15 -21.34
N ASP A 50 3.76 2.32 -22.36
CA ASP A 50 2.56 1.51 -22.52
C ASP A 50 2.74 0.14 -21.86
N MET A 51 1.63 -0.50 -21.49
CA MET A 51 1.61 -1.86 -20.92
C MET A 51 2.37 -2.86 -21.80
N LYS A 52 2.30 -2.72 -23.13
CA LYS A 52 3.03 -3.62 -24.05
C LYS A 52 4.54 -3.50 -23.91
N ILE A 53 5.05 -2.27 -23.72
CA ILE A 53 6.48 -2.00 -23.53
C ILE A 53 6.94 -2.64 -22.22
N CYS A 54 6.17 -2.44 -21.14
CA CYS A 54 6.45 -3.06 -19.84
C CYS A 54 6.50 -4.59 -19.95
N ILE A 55 5.56 -5.21 -20.68
CA ILE A 55 5.54 -6.66 -20.87
C ILE A 55 6.79 -7.13 -21.63
N SER A 56 7.17 -6.45 -22.72
CA SER A 56 8.38 -6.83 -23.48
C SER A 56 9.65 -6.72 -22.65
N GLU A 57 9.80 -5.65 -21.84
CA GLU A 57 10.96 -5.48 -20.97
C GLU A 57 10.99 -6.53 -19.86
N LEU A 58 9.83 -6.85 -19.27
CA LEU A 58 9.71 -7.90 -18.26
C LEU A 58 10.06 -9.28 -18.80
N GLU A 59 9.65 -9.61 -20.03
CA GLU A 59 10.04 -10.87 -20.68
C GLU A 59 11.55 -10.92 -20.93
N GLU A 60 12.17 -9.83 -21.39
CA GLU A 60 13.64 -9.77 -21.54
C GLU A 60 14.38 -9.94 -20.20
N LEU A 61 13.90 -9.28 -19.14
CA LEU A 61 14.46 -9.42 -17.81
C LEU A 61 14.25 -10.83 -17.24
N LYS A 62 13.11 -11.45 -17.52
CA LYS A 62 12.83 -12.84 -17.13
C LYS A 62 13.82 -13.80 -17.79
N GLU A 63 14.09 -13.65 -19.08
CA GLU A 63 15.09 -14.48 -19.77
C GLU A 63 16.51 -14.29 -19.19
N LYS A 64 16.87 -13.05 -18.84
CA LYS A 64 18.14 -12.77 -18.14
C LYS A 64 18.18 -13.40 -16.75
N ALA A 65 17.10 -13.29 -15.99
CA ALA A 65 17.00 -13.85 -14.65
C ALA A 65 17.06 -15.38 -14.69
N LEU A 66 16.39 -16.04 -15.64
CA LEU A 66 16.42 -17.50 -15.80
C LEU A 66 17.85 -18.01 -16.02
N LYS A 67 18.67 -17.31 -16.81
CA LYS A 67 20.09 -17.65 -16.98
C LYS A 67 20.88 -17.60 -15.66
N CYS A 68 20.51 -16.73 -14.72
CA CYS A 68 21.14 -16.68 -13.39
C CYS A 68 20.71 -17.84 -12.47
N TYR A 69 19.66 -18.58 -12.85
CA TYR A 69 19.16 -19.77 -12.16
C TYR A 69 19.45 -21.07 -12.94
N ASP A 70 20.05 -21.00 -14.13
CA ASP A 70 20.49 -22.20 -14.86
C ASP A 70 21.78 -22.82 -14.25
N ASP A 71 22.49 -22.08 -13.40
CA ASP A 71 23.66 -22.52 -12.63
C ASP A 71 23.30 -23.05 -11.20
N ILE A 72 22.11 -23.65 -11.01
CA ILE A 72 21.70 -24.24 -9.72
C ILE A 72 22.41 -25.58 -9.44
N GLU A 73 23.74 -25.57 -9.39
CA GLU A 73 24.51 -26.50 -8.56
C GLU A 73 25.26 -25.79 -7.41
N ASP A 74 25.40 -24.46 -7.43
CA ASP A 74 26.23 -23.73 -6.45
C ASP A 74 25.46 -22.81 -5.44
N LEU A 75 24.20 -23.12 -5.13
CA LEU A 75 23.41 -22.37 -4.15
C LEU A 75 23.82 -22.55 -2.67
N VAL A 76 24.95 -23.22 -2.39
CA VAL A 76 25.48 -23.37 -1.01
C VAL A 76 26.33 -22.17 -0.57
N HIS A 77 26.78 -21.29 -1.48
CA HIS A 77 27.75 -20.24 -1.12
C HIS A 77 27.17 -18.83 -0.84
N ILE A 78 25.87 -18.59 -1.08
CA ILE A 78 25.25 -17.26 -0.92
C ILE A 78 24.90 -16.92 0.54
N PHE A 79 25.10 -17.83 1.50
CA PHE A 79 24.84 -17.55 2.92
C PHE A 79 26.04 -17.04 3.74
N SER A 80 27.09 -16.49 3.12
CA SER A 80 28.30 -16.03 3.84
C SER A 80 28.69 -14.55 3.71
N CYS A 81 27.81 -13.65 3.29
CA CYS A 81 28.14 -12.21 3.31
C CYS A 81 27.27 -11.44 4.32
N HIS A 82 27.82 -11.19 5.51
CA HIS A 82 27.44 -10.05 6.35
C HIS A 82 28.07 -8.78 5.77
N GLY A 83 27.30 -7.69 5.74
CA GLY A 83 27.80 -6.36 5.38
C GLY A 83 26.83 -5.30 5.84
N GLN A 84 27.24 -4.56 6.87
CA GLN A 84 26.48 -3.53 7.56
C GLN A 84 26.02 -2.43 6.60
N ASN A 85 24.73 -2.12 6.61
CA ASN A 85 24.24 -0.80 6.24
C ASN A 85 23.46 -0.25 7.43
N SER A 86 24.07 0.70 8.13
CA SER A 86 23.35 1.59 9.04
C SER A 86 22.32 2.34 8.21
N VAL A 87 21.07 1.87 8.24
CA VAL A 87 19.94 2.61 7.70
C VAL A 87 19.80 3.86 8.56
N GLU A 88 20.25 5.00 8.02
CA GLU A 88 19.85 6.28 8.58
C GLU A 88 18.33 6.34 8.57
N LYS A 89 17.75 6.56 9.75
CA LYS A 89 16.31 6.73 9.89
C LYS A 89 15.91 7.92 9.01
N PRO A 90 14.90 7.80 8.15
CA PRO A 90 14.39 8.98 7.45
C PRO A 90 13.96 9.99 8.50
N LYS A 91 14.61 11.16 8.49
CA LYS A 91 14.17 12.33 9.23
C LYS A 91 12.90 12.80 8.53
N TYR A 92 11.75 12.42 9.08
CA TYR A 92 10.53 13.16 8.82
C TYR A 92 10.77 14.57 9.32
N ASP A 93 11.07 15.49 8.40
CA ASP A 93 11.08 16.91 8.70
C ASP A 93 9.62 17.34 8.78
N ILE A 94 9.04 17.20 9.98
CA ILE A 94 7.72 17.74 10.35
C ILE A 94 7.90 19.26 10.47
N THR A 95 8.25 19.92 9.36
CA THR A 95 8.15 21.37 9.29
C THR A 95 6.67 21.69 9.44
N ARG A 96 6.36 22.48 10.48
CA ARG A 96 5.03 22.95 10.88
C ARG A 96 4.32 23.69 9.74
N GLN A 97 3.82 22.96 8.74
CA GLN A 97 2.70 23.42 7.94
C GLN A 97 1.45 23.34 8.83
N LYS A 98 0.60 24.34 8.71
CA LYS A 98 -0.63 24.52 9.49
C LYS A 98 -1.36 23.18 9.61
N ALA A 99 -1.36 22.60 10.81
CA ALA A 99 -1.99 21.31 11.07
C ALA A 99 -3.45 21.40 10.63
N MET A 100 -3.87 20.45 9.80
CA MET A 100 -5.28 20.29 9.45
C MET A 100 -6.08 20.09 10.76
N PRO A 101 -7.26 20.73 10.93
CA PRO A 101 -8.08 20.52 12.11
C PRO A 101 -8.54 19.06 12.20
N ASN A 102 -8.65 18.54 13.42
CA ASN A 102 -9.13 17.17 13.65
C ASN A 102 -10.65 17.06 13.41
N ALA A 103 -11.18 15.84 13.42
CA ALA A 103 -12.58 15.59 13.11
C ALA A 103 -13.54 16.34 14.05
N THR A 104 -13.20 16.42 15.35
CA THR A 104 -13.98 17.17 16.34
C THR A 104 -14.03 18.66 16.00
N GLU A 105 -12.88 19.29 15.76
CA GLU A 105 -12.78 20.72 15.42
C GLU A 105 -13.52 21.03 14.11
N LEU A 106 -13.42 20.14 13.11
CA LEU A 106 -14.17 20.27 11.86
C LEU A 106 -15.67 20.17 12.09
N SER A 107 -16.13 19.26 12.94
CA SER A 107 -17.54 19.12 13.28
C SER A 107 -18.09 20.34 14.00
N GLU A 108 -17.33 20.89 14.95
CA GLU A 108 -17.66 22.15 15.64
C GLU A 108 -17.71 23.35 14.68
N ALA A 109 -16.92 23.32 13.61
CA ALA A 109 -16.95 24.29 12.51
C ALA A 109 -18.08 24.06 11.48
N GLY A 110 -18.93 23.05 11.68
CA GLY A 110 -20.09 22.76 10.82
C GLY A 110 -19.83 21.73 9.71
N VAL A 111 -18.69 21.03 9.73
CA VAL A 111 -18.44 19.92 8.80
C VAL A 111 -19.20 18.68 9.25
N SER A 112 -19.90 18.05 8.31
CA SER A 112 -20.56 16.76 8.52
C SER A 112 -19.75 15.64 7.86
N PHE A 113 -19.74 14.47 8.49
CA PHE A 113 -19.03 13.30 7.99
C PHE A 113 -20.01 12.23 7.52
N VAL A 114 -19.75 11.64 6.34
CA VAL A 114 -20.52 10.52 5.81
C VAL A 114 -19.58 9.43 5.33
N LYS A 115 -19.89 8.18 5.69
CA LYS A 115 -19.19 7.00 5.19
C LYS A 115 -19.70 6.63 3.81
N VAL A 116 -18.79 6.35 2.88
CA VAL A 116 -19.12 5.93 1.52
C VAL A 116 -18.37 4.68 1.12
N GLY A 117 -19.03 3.81 0.35
CA GLY A 117 -18.46 2.59 -0.21
C GLY A 117 -17.81 1.63 0.81
N TYR A 118 -17.16 0.59 0.31
CA TYR A 118 -16.38 -0.37 1.10
C TYR A 118 -15.06 -0.72 0.40
N CYS A 119 -13.92 -0.34 0.97
CA CYS A 119 -12.62 -0.52 0.31
C CYS A 119 -12.20 -1.99 0.08
N TYR A 120 -12.79 -2.95 0.81
CA TYR A 120 -12.34 -4.35 0.83
C TYR A 120 -13.45 -5.39 0.56
N LYS A 121 -14.69 -4.99 0.23
CA LYS A 121 -15.71 -5.98 -0.12
C LYS A 121 -15.54 -6.44 -1.57
N GLU A 122 -15.62 -7.75 -1.81
CA GLU A 122 -15.71 -8.28 -3.16
C GLU A 122 -16.97 -7.74 -3.85
N ASN A 123 -16.83 -7.48 -5.15
CA ASN A 123 -17.86 -6.97 -6.05
C ASN A 123 -19.10 -7.90 -6.09
N ASN A 124 -19.98 -7.79 -5.10
CA ASN A 124 -21.35 -8.27 -5.23
C ASN A 124 -22.31 -7.13 -5.67
N GLY A 125 -21.78 -5.97 -6.08
CA GLY A 125 -22.62 -4.82 -6.44
C GLY A 125 -21.94 -3.59 -7.06
N GLY A 126 -20.80 -3.73 -7.75
CA GLY A 126 -20.23 -2.63 -8.55
C GLY A 126 -19.61 -1.46 -7.78
N ASP A 127 -19.41 -1.58 -6.47
CA ASP A 127 -18.76 -0.54 -5.66
C ASP A 127 -17.25 -0.45 -5.96
N THR A 128 -16.84 0.61 -6.65
CA THR A 128 -15.43 0.84 -7.03
C THR A 128 -14.66 1.70 -6.04
N THR A 129 -15.25 2.13 -4.91
CA THR A 129 -14.64 3.07 -3.96
C THR A 129 -13.28 2.58 -3.45
N ILE A 130 -12.23 3.37 -3.67
CA ILE A 130 -10.87 3.14 -3.14
C ILE A 130 -10.62 3.99 -1.90
N LEU A 131 -9.55 3.65 -1.18
CA LEU A 131 -9.16 4.29 0.09
C LEU A 131 -9.04 5.82 -0.01
N PHE A 132 -8.69 6.31 -1.19
CA PHE A 132 -8.37 7.71 -1.46
C PHE A 132 -9.55 8.54 -1.97
N ASP A 133 -10.73 7.94 -2.17
CA ASP A 133 -11.92 8.63 -2.69
C ASP A 133 -12.61 9.50 -1.61
N ILE A 134 -11.81 10.33 -0.94
CA ILE A 134 -12.26 11.31 0.05
C ILE A 134 -12.71 12.56 -0.71
N THR A 135 -13.94 13.02 -0.46
CA THR A 135 -14.47 14.23 -1.11
C THR A 135 -15.00 15.19 -0.06
N PHE A 136 -14.81 16.49 -0.26
CA PHE A 136 -15.37 17.53 0.58
C PHE A 136 -16.14 18.54 -0.27
N GLU A 137 -17.47 18.58 -0.10
CA GLU A 137 -18.35 19.45 -0.86
C GLU A 137 -19.41 20.04 0.06
N ASN A 138 -19.57 21.36 0.06
CA ASN A 138 -20.61 22.07 0.84
C ASN A 138 -20.66 21.71 2.33
N GLY A 139 -19.49 21.54 2.97
CA GLY A 139 -19.42 21.16 4.38
C GLY A 139 -19.63 19.66 4.64
N LEU A 140 -19.84 18.83 3.61
CA LEU A 140 -19.97 17.39 3.73
C LEU A 140 -18.67 16.69 3.33
N MET A 141 -17.99 16.06 4.28
CA MET A 141 -16.85 15.21 4.04
C MET A 141 -17.28 13.75 3.89
N LYS A 142 -17.12 13.18 2.70
CA LYS A 142 -17.32 11.76 2.44
C LYS A 142 -16.00 11.02 2.60
N ILE A 143 -15.97 10.01 3.44
CA ILE A 143 -14.77 9.20 3.70
C ILE A 143 -15.07 7.74 3.35
N PRO A 144 -14.23 7.11 2.52
CA PRO A 144 -14.30 5.68 2.25
C PRO A 144 -14.27 4.84 3.52
N TYR A 145 -15.23 3.92 3.68
CA TYR A 145 -15.21 3.00 4.81
C TYR A 145 -14.20 1.87 4.58
N PHE A 146 -13.26 1.73 5.51
CA PHE A 146 -12.29 0.64 5.53
C PHE A 146 -12.19 0.06 6.96
N GLU A 147 -12.03 -1.26 7.04
CA GLU A 147 -11.91 -1.95 8.31
C GLU A 147 -10.44 -1.97 8.77
N VAL A 148 -10.21 -1.65 10.04
CA VAL A 148 -8.88 -1.66 10.65
C VAL A 148 -8.64 -3.03 11.29
N PHE A 149 -7.74 -3.80 10.69
CA PHE A 149 -7.28 -5.08 11.21
C PHE A 149 -5.91 -4.92 11.88
N GLY A 150 -5.48 -5.92 12.67
CA GLY A 150 -4.17 -5.91 13.33
C GLY A 150 -2.97 -5.76 12.38
N TYR A 151 -3.14 -6.07 11.09
CA TYR A 151 -2.10 -5.90 10.07
C TYR A 151 -2.16 -4.57 9.31
N THR A 152 -3.21 -3.76 9.46
CA THR A 152 -3.41 -2.51 8.70
C THR A 152 -2.27 -1.52 8.90
N LYS A 153 -1.72 -1.41 10.11
CA LYS A 153 -0.57 -0.55 10.40
C LYS A 153 0.70 -1.00 9.66
N THR A 154 0.98 -2.30 9.66
CA THR A 154 2.13 -2.86 8.93
C THR A 154 1.96 -2.68 7.43
N PHE A 155 0.73 -2.81 6.93
CA PHE A 155 0.40 -2.57 5.54
C PHE A 155 0.73 -1.16 5.07
N LEU A 156 0.18 -0.15 5.75
CA LEU A 156 0.40 1.24 5.38
C LEU A 156 1.90 1.59 5.44
N ARG A 157 2.63 1.08 6.44
CA ARG A 157 4.08 1.27 6.55
C ARG A 157 4.85 0.67 5.38
N ASN A 158 4.51 -0.54 4.94
CA ASN A 158 5.18 -1.17 3.80
C ASN A 158 4.93 -0.40 2.50
N LEU A 159 3.72 0.14 2.32
CA LEU A 159 3.39 0.93 1.14
C LEU A 159 4.04 2.32 1.15
N ILE A 160 4.12 2.97 2.30
CA ILE A 160 4.89 4.21 2.46
C ILE A 160 6.37 3.96 2.20
N ALA A 161 6.93 2.86 2.71
CA ALA A 161 8.33 2.51 2.43
C ALA A 161 8.58 2.30 0.94
N TYR A 162 7.62 1.69 0.22
CA TYR A 162 7.68 1.56 -1.23
C TYR A 162 7.60 2.93 -1.94
N GLU A 163 6.71 3.82 -1.51
CA GLU A 163 6.65 5.20 -2.03
C GLU A 163 7.95 5.96 -1.81
N GLN A 164 8.58 5.79 -0.65
CA GLN A 164 9.79 6.50 -0.27
C GLN A 164 11.08 5.89 -0.84
N GLN A 165 11.02 4.70 -1.45
CA GLN A 165 12.20 4.02 -1.99
C GLN A 165 12.81 4.75 -3.19
N SER A 166 12.04 5.55 -3.92
CA SER A 166 12.53 6.35 -5.04
C SER A 166 12.07 7.80 -4.91
N SER A 167 13.00 8.74 -5.09
CA SER A 167 12.74 10.18 -5.11
C SER A 167 11.76 10.60 -6.20
N ASP A 168 11.55 9.75 -7.20
CA ASP A 168 10.71 10.05 -8.34
C ASP A 168 9.26 9.62 -8.12
N VAL A 169 8.88 9.01 -6.99
CA VAL A 169 7.51 8.51 -6.75
C VAL A 169 6.57 9.66 -6.36
N LEU A 170 6.02 10.36 -7.36
CA LEU A 170 4.93 11.32 -7.17
C LEU A 170 3.67 10.93 -7.96
N PRO A 171 2.48 10.90 -7.35
CA PRO A 171 2.18 11.38 -5.99
C PRO A 171 2.32 10.26 -4.93
N THR A 172 2.47 10.67 -3.68
CA THR A 172 2.68 9.83 -2.50
C THR A 172 1.35 9.48 -1.83
N TYR A 173 0.46 8.80 -2.56
CA TYR A 173 -0.93 8.55 -2.14
C TYR A 173 -1.08 7.99 -0.72
N PHE A 174 -0.27 7.02 -0.32
CA PHE A 174 -0.33 6.41 1.00
C PHE A 174 0.27 7.30 2.07
N SER A 175 1.37 8.00 1.77
CA SER A 175 1.97 8.96 2.70
C SER A 175 1.02 10.14 2.96
N ASP A 176 0.39 10.67 1.90
CA ASP A 176 -0.58 11.76 1.95
C ASP A 176 -1.83 11.32 2.72
N TYR A 177 -2.35 10.12 2.42
CA TYR A 177 -3.50 9.56 3.10
C TYR A 177 -3.23 9.34 4.59
N VAL A 178 -2.08 8.75 4.95
CA VAL A 178 -1.74 8.52 6.36
C VAL A 178 -1.54 9.84 7.09
N THR A 179 -0.92 10.83 6.46
CA THR A 179 -0.77 12.17 7.03
C THR A 179 -2.13 12.85 7.23
N PHE A 180 -3.04 12.72 6.27
CA PHE A 180 -4.41 13.21 6.39
C PHE A 180 -5.14 12.55 7.55
N MET A 181 -5.09 11.21 7.65
CA MET A 181 -5.78 10.47 8.71
C MET A 181 -5.17 10.71 10.09
N ASP A 182 -3.86 10.92 10.18
CA ASP A 182 -3.16 11.25 11.44
C ASP A 182 -3.63 12.61 11.99
N HIS A 183 -3.82 13.61 11.14
CA HIS A 183 -4.41 14.88 11.55
C HIS A 183 -5.90 14.76 11.88
N LEU A 184 -6.66 14.04 11.05
CA LEU A 184 -8.12 13.92 11.21
C LEU A 184 -8.50 13.15 12.48
N ILE A 185 -7.73 12.10 12.83
CA ILE A 185 -8.01 11.17 13.92
C ILE A 185 -6.93 11.30 15.01
N ASN A 186 -6.97 12.40 15.77
CA ASN A 186 -5.96 12.70 16.77
C ASN A 186 -6.37 12.28 18.20
N SER A 187 -7.63 11.90 18.40
CA SER A 187 -8.17 11.53 19.72
C SER A 187 -9.24 10.45 19.65
N GLU A 188 -9.59 9.87 20.80
CA GLU A 188 -10.70 8.92 20.92
C GLU A 188 -12.05 9.56 20.55
N LYS A 189 -12.21 10.87 20.78
CA LYS A 189 -13.41 11.60 20.36
C LYS A 189 -13.56 11.60 18.84
N ASP A 190 -12.47 11.81 18.11
CA ASP A 190 -12.45 11.78 16.65
C ASP A 190 -12.81 10.38 16.12
N VAL A 191 -12.27 9.33 16.75
CA VAL A 191 -12.62 7.94 16.42
C VAL A 191 -14.11 7.68 16.61
N ASN A 192 -14.70 8.16 17.70
CA ASN A 192 -16.12 7.98 17.99
C ASN A 192 -17.02 8.81 17.06
N LEU A 193 -16.58 9.99 16.64
CA LEU A 193 -17.28 10.83 15.68
C LEU A 193 -17.33 10.20 14.27
N LEU A 194 -16.26 9.52 13.88
CA LEU A 194 -16.11 8.87 12.57
C LEU A 194 -16.56 7.40 12.55
N ARG A 195 -17.04 6.88 13.68
CA ARG A 195 -17.52 5.50 13.86
C ARG A 195 -18.93 5.26 13.31
#